data_AF-A0A7X8Y4K1-F1
#
_entry.id   AF-A0A7X8Y4K1-F1
#
_cell.length_a   1.000
_cell.length_b   1.000
_cell.length_c   1.000
_cell.angle_alpha   90.00
_cell.angle_beta   90.00
_cell.angle_gamma   90.00
#
_symmetry.space_group_name_H-M   'P 1'
#
loop_
_entity.id
_entity.type
_entity.pdbx_description
1 polymer ?
#
loop_
_entity_poly.entity_id
_entity_poly.type
_entity_poly.pdbx_seq_one_letter_code
_entity_poly.pdbx_strand_id
1 'polypeptide(L)'
;MSCSIQPNDPSTGEQFDGHHGIRDYVERFFEGYHTVSRLLSLEPLPNGRTRARVDFRDDFGHEVGQLDIALDEAGMIVRIDADLE
;
A
#
# COMPACT_ATOMS: atom_id res chain seq x y z
N MET A 1 -1.41 -11.41 25.18
CA MET A 1 -0.64 -10.26 24.67
C MET A 1 -1.10 -10.05 23.23
N SER A 2 -1.94 -9.04 23.00
CA SER A 2 -2.49 -8.76 21.66
C SER A 2 -1.70 -7.60 21.08
N CYS A 3 -0.92 -7.86 20.05
CA CYS A 3 -0.17 -6.84 19.33
C CYS A 3 -1.03 -6.37 18.16
N SER A 4 -1.58 -5.16 18.26
CA SER A 4 -2.33 -4.51 17.18
C SER A 4 -1.43 -3.45 16.55
N ILE A 5 -1.11 -3.58 15.27
CA ILE A 5 -0.23 -2.64 14.55
C ILE A 5 -1.00 -2.08 13.35
N GLN A 6 -1.25 -0.76 13.36
CA GLN A 6 -2.27 -0.01 12.58
C GLN A 6 -1.72 0.65 11.30
N PRO A 7 -2.22 0.36 10.08
CA PRO A 7 -1.89 1.10 8.87
C PRO A 7 -2.79 2.32 8.63
N ASN A 8 -2.20 3.45 8.24
CA ASN A 8 -2.92 4.69 7.91
C ASN A 8 -2.76 4.96 6.40
N ASP A 9 -3.86 4.84 5.64
CA ASP A 9 -4.00 5.46 4.31
C ASP A 9 -4.83 6.75 4.47
N PRO A 10 -4.23 7.95 4.33
CA PRO A 10 -4.92 9.22 4.57
C PRO A 10 -5.94 9.58 3.49
N SER A 11 -5.98 8.89 2.34
CA SER A 11 -6.92 9.18 1.25
C SER A 11 -8.32 8.57 1.47
N THR A 12 -8.43 7.55 2.34
CA THR A 12 -9.70 6.84 2.61
C THR A 12 -10.02 6.70 4.09
N GLY A 13 -9.00 6.73 4.97
CA GLY A 13 -9.16 6.44 6.39
C GLY A 13 -9.57 4.99 6.68
N GLU A 14 -9.46 4.08 5.70
CA GLU A 14 -9.82 2.67 5.84
C GLU A 14 -8.59 1.80 6.18
N GLN A 15 -8.81 0.78 7.02
CA GLN A 15 -7.80 -0.18 7.46
C GLN A 15 -8.01 -1.52 6.75
N PHE A 16 -6.96 -2.04 6.11
CA PHE A 16 -6.98 -3.32 5.39
C PHE A 16 -5.87 -4.24 5.91
N ASP A 17 -6.24 -5.29 6.66
CA ASP A 17 -5.28 -6.19 7.31
C ASP A 17 -5.22 -7.58 6.65
N GLY A 18 -3.99 -8.08 6.49
CA GLY A 18 -3.71 -9.41 5.95
C GLY A 18 -4.16 -9.58 4.49
N HIS A 19 -4.10 -10.82 4.01
CA HIS A 19 -4.34 -11.14 2.59
C HIS A 19 -5.73 -10.72 2.10
N HIS A 20 -6.76 -10.84 2.94
CA HIS A 20 -8.13 -10.45 2.58
C HIS A 20 -8.25 -8.93 2.44
N GLY A 21 -7.74 -8.16 3.40
CA GLY A 21 -7.75 -6.70 3.31
C GLY A 21 -6.96 -6.18 2.12
N ILE A 22 -5.77 -6.74 1.87
CA ILE A 22 -4.93 -6.36 0.71
C ILE A 22 -5.67 -6.62 -0.60
N ARG A 23 -6.35 -7.77 -0.73
CA ARG A 23 -7.14 -8.08 -1.92
C ARG A 23 -8.28 -7.07 -2.12
N ASP A 24 -9.05 -6.77 -1.08
CA ASP A 24 -10.15 -5.80 -1.15
C ASP A 24 -9.64 -4.41 -1.58
N TYR A 25 -8.48 -3.99 -1.08
CA TYR A 25 -7.83 -2.75 -1.49
C TYR A 25 -7.44 -2.75 -2.97
N VAL A 26 -6.77 -3.81 -3.44
CA VAL A 26 -6.36 -3.93 -4.85
C VAL A 26 -7.58 -3.93 -5.77
N GLU A 27 -8.60 -4.73 -5.46
CA GLU A 27 -9.82 -4.80 -6.28
C GLU A 27 -10.54 -3.44 -6.33
N ARG A 28 -10.72 -2.77 -5.19
CA ARG A 28 -11.48 -1.50 -5.14
C ARG A 28 -10.73 -0.34 -5.80
N PHE A 29 -9.43 -0.19 -5.56
CA PHE A 29 -8.69 1.00 -5.96
C PHE A 29 -7.89 0.82 -7.24
N PHE A 30 -7.43 -0.39 -7.54
CA PHE A 30 -6.65 -0.64 -8.77
C PHE A 30 -7.54 -1.12 -9.90
N GLU A 31 -8.38 -2.13 -9.66
CA GLU A 31 -9.32 -2.57 -10.69
C GLU A 31 -10.47 -1.57 -10.86
N GLY A 32 -11.06 -1.09 -9.76
CA GLY A 32 -12.22 -0.21 -9.78
C GLY A 32 -11.98 1.16 -10.44
N TYR A 33 -10.76 1.71 -10.36
CA TYR A 33 -10.40 3.00 -10.96
C TYR A 33 -9.45 2.88 -12.16
N HIS A 34 -9.21 1.66 -12.66
CA HIS A 34 -8.23 1.38 -13.72
C HIS A 34 -6.84 1.95 -13.43
N THR A 35 -6.42 1.92 -12.16
CA THR A 35 -5.17 2.52 -11.73
C THR A 35 -3.98 1.73 -12.26
N VAL A 36 -3.16 2.39 -13.06
CA VAL A 36 -1.85 1.91 -13.51
C VAL A 36 -0.78 2.52 -12.63
N SER A 37 -0.09 1.68 -11.87
CA SER A 37 1.03 2.07 -11.01
C SER A 37 2.37 1.84 -11.71
N ARG A 38 3.23 2.85 -11.75
CA ARG A 38 4.65 2.74 -12.12
C ARG A 38 5.51 2.92 -10.87
N LEU A 39 6.33 1.92 -10.58
CA LEU A 39 7.35 2.02 -9.53
C LEU A 39 8.44 3.03 -9.93
N LEU A 40 8.66 4.04 -9.09
CA LEU A 40 9.68 5.08 -9.28
C LEU A 40 10.95 4.76 -8.49
N SER A 41 10.82 4.35 -7.23
CA SER A 41 11.94 3.94 -6.37
C SER A 41 11.51 2.91 -5.33
N LEU A 42 12.48 2.14 -4.85
CA LEU A 42 12.35 1.25 -3.70
C LEU A 42 13.47 1.54 -2.70
N GLU A 43 13.09 1.69 -1.45
CA GLU A 43 14.01 2.02 -0.36
C GLU A 43 13.74 1.08 0.81
N PRO A 44 14.74 0.32 1.30
CA PRO A 44 14.54 -0.49 2.48
C PRO A 44 14.33 0.41 3.69
N LEU A 45 13.35 0.06 4.52
CA LEU A 45 13.09 0.68 5.82
C LEU A 45 13.52 -0.26 6.96
N PRO A 46 13.72 0.26 8.18
CA PRO A 46 13.94 -0.57 9.36
C PRO A 46 12.79 -1.58 9.58
N ASN A 47 13.07 -2.66 10.32
CA ASN A 47 12.10 -3.69 10.72
C ASN A 47 11.49 -4.50 9.57
N GLY A 48 12.23 -4.71 8.47
CA GLY A 48 11.76 -5.54 7.35
C GLY A 48 10.68 -4.86 6.51
N ARG A 49 10.51 -3.54 6.65
CA ARG A 49 9.62 -2.75 5.79
C ARG A 49 10.38 -2.26 4.56
N THR A 50 9.65 -1.92 3.51
CA THR A 50 10.20 -1.29 2.30
C THR A 50 9.27 -0.18 1.87
N ARG A 51 9.83 0.98 1.55
CA ARG A 51 9.10 2.10 0.96
C ARG A 51 9.20 2.03 -0.55
N ALA A 52 8.06 1.94 -1.23
CA ALA A 52 7.96 2.08 -2.67
C ALA A 52 7.42 3.47 -2.98
N ARG A 53 8.13 4.24 -3.80
CA ARG A 53 7.56 5.46 -4.40
C ARG A 53 6.91 5.07 -5.72
N VAL A 54 5.67 5.47 -5.91
CA VAL A 54 4.82 4.99 -7.00
C VAL A 54 4.15 6.18 -7.68
N ASP A 55 4.19 6.18 -9.01
CA ASP A 55 3.41 7.04 -9.89
C ASP A 55 2.10 6.31 -10.21
N PHE A 56 0.97 6.82 -9.73
CA PHE A 56 -0.37 6.32 -9.99
C PHE A 56 -1.02 7.14 -11.11
N ARG A 57 -1.59 6.43 -12.08
CA ARG A 57 -2.43 7.01 -13.12
C ARG A 57 -3.74 6.26 -13.17
N ASP A 58 -4.83 6.96 -13.02
CA ASP A 58 -6.17 6.40 -13.08
C ASP A 58 -7.04 7.23 -14.02
N ASP A 59 -8.33 6.91 -14.07
CA ASP A 59 -9.30 7.64 -14.90
C ASP A 59 -9.50 9.11 -14.45
N PHE A 60 -9.03 9.48 -13.25
CA PHE A 60 -9.20 10.80 -12.64
C PHE A 60 -7.95 11.67 -12.72
N GLY A 61 -6.77 11.09 -12.96
CA GLY A 61 -5.57 11.85 -13.22
C GLY A 61 -4.26 11.13 -12.96
N HIS A 62 -3.34 11.87 -12.35
CA HIS A 62 -1.96 11.46 -12.10
C HIS A 62 -1.56 11.94 -10.70
N GLU A 63 -1.09 11.01 -9.87
CA GLU A 63 -0.69 11.28 -8.50
C GLU A 63 0.55 10.46 -8.15
N VAL A 64 1.46 11.03 -7.37
CA VAL A 64 2.63 10.30 -6.85
C VAL A 64 2.38 10.04 -5.38
N GLY A 65 2.57 8.78 -4.98
CA GLY A 65 2.43 8.38 -3.59
C GLY A 65 3.57 7.50 -3.11
N GLN A 66 3.57 7.26 -1.81
CA GLN A 66 4.48 6.38 -1.10
C GLN A 66 3.70 5.21 -0.51
N LEU A 67 4.20 3.99 -0.73
CA LEU A 67 3.68 2.78 -0.13
C LEU A 67 4.72 2.19 0.82
N ASP A 68 4.47 2.18 2.13
CA ASP A 68 5.27 1.39 3.05
C ASP A 68 4.70 -0.01 3.17
N ILE A 69 5.48 -0.99 2.72
CA ILE A 69 5.09 -2.39 2.64
C ILE A 69 5.82 -3.15 3.75
N ALA A 70 5.08 -3.93 4.53
CA ALA A 70 5.65 -4.87 5.49
C ALA A 70 5.46 -6.30 5.00
N LEU A 71 6.53 -7.09 5.11
CA LEU A 71 6.54 -8.51 4.78
C LEU A 71 6.64 -9.35 6.05
N ASP A 72 6.03 -10.54 6.05
CA ASP A 72 6.31 -11.56 7.07
C ASP A 72 7.61 -12.32 6.78
N GLU A 73 7.96 -13.26 7.66
CA GLU A 73 9.17 -14.10 7.53
C GLU A 73 9.15 -15.00 6.28
N ALA A 74 7.97 -15.27 5.70
CA ALA A 74 7.81 -16.02 4.46
C ALA A 74 7.90 -15.11 3.22
N GLY A 75 8.06 -13.79 3.40
CA GLY A 75 8.11 -12.80 2.32
C GLY A 75 6.74 -12.40 1.79
N MET A 76 5.65 -12.71 2.49
CA MET A 76 4.30 -12.34 2.10
C MET A 76 3.96 -10.94 2.58
N ILE A 77 3.24 -10.17 1.76
CA ILE A 77 2.76 -8.84 2.17
C ILE A 77 1.71 -9.04 3.25
N VAL A 78 1.97 -8.48 4.43
CA VAL A 78 1.01 -8.49 5.55
C VAL A 78 0.36 -7.15 5.78
N ARG A 79 0.94 -6.09 5.19
CA ARG A 79 0.47 -4.71 5.35
C ARG A 79 1.04 -3.78 4.28
N ILE A 80 0.20 -2.83 3.87
CA ILE A 80 0.56 -1.70 3.03
C ILE A 80 0.02 -0.45 3.73
N ASP A 81 0.87 0.55 3.96
CA ASP A 81 0.47 1.91 4.32
C ASP A 81 0.66 2.78 3.09
N ALA A 82 -0.36 3.54 2.68
CA ALA A 82 -0.25 4.49 1.59
C ALA A 82 -0.20 5.92 2.13
N ASP A 83 0.55 6.80 1.48
CA ASP A 83 0.57 8.24 1.71
C ASP A 83 0.66 8.90 0.33
N LEU A 84 -0.28 9.79 0.01
CA LEU A 84 -0.35 10.45 -1.29
C LEU A 84 0.15 11.90 -1.15
N GLU A 85 0.89 12.39 -2.16
CA GLU A 85 1.54 13.72 -2.16
C GLU A 85 0.66 14.85 -2.71
#